data_AF-A0A3D6BE56-F1
#
_entry.id   AF-A0A3D6BE56-F1
#
_cell.length_a   1.000
_cell.length_b   1.000
_cell.length_c   1.000
_cell.angle_alpha   90.00
_cell.angle_beta   90.00
_cell.angle_gamma   90.00
#
_symmetry.space_group_name_H-M   'P 1'
#
loop_
_entity.id
_entity.type
_entity.pdbx_description
1 polymer ?
#
loop_
_entity_poly.entity_id
_entity_poly.type
_entity_poly.pdbx_seq_one_letter_code
_entity_poly.pdbx_strand_id
1 'polypeptide(L)' 'MPPISHTWLPYIYLYAVGGIFFLTGLIITKKSGAMDLSKKKHRYWFKILIFGFFYYMALHFFLTIAALYW' A
#
# COMPACT_ATOMS: atom_id res chain seq x y z
N MET A 1 -5.70 24.62 8.53
CA MET A 1 -5.03 23.36 8.13
C MET A 1 -4.08 22.97 9.25
N PRO A 2 -4.15 21.74 9.79
CA PRO A 2 -3.21 21.25 10.79
C PRO A 2 -1.79 21.22 10.22
N PRO A 3 -0.75 21.24 11.08
CA PRO A 3 0.63 21.18 10.62
C PRO A 3 0.90 19.89 9.81
N ILE A 4 1.83 19.99 8.85
CA ILE A 4 2.28 18.86 8.02
C ILE A 4 2.74 17.68 8.89
N SER A 5 3.36 17.96 10.05
CA SER A 5 3.83 16.95 11.01
C SER A 5 2.73 16.04 11.55
N HIS A 6 1.48 16.50 11.59
CA HIS A 6 0.35 15.77 12.17
C HIS A 6 -0.61 15.17 11.13
N THR A 7 -0.40 15.45 9.85
CA THR A 7 -1.34 15.07 8.77
C THR A 7 -0.60 14.31 7.68
N TRP A 8 0.30 14.99 7.00
CA TRP A 8 1.00 14.46 5.83
C TRP A 8 2.21 13.61 6.19
N LEU A 9 2.98 14.00 7.21
CA LEU A 9 4.17 13.25 7.62
C LEU A 9 3.84 11.82 8.08
N PRO A 10 2.81 11.58 8.92
CA PRO A 10 2.41 10.22 9.30
C PRO A 10 1.88 9.41 8.11
N TYR A 11 1.09 10.05 7.23
CA TYR A 11 0.58 9.42 6.01
C TYR A 11 1.73 8.96 5.10
N ILE A 12 2.70 9.85 4.81
CA ILE A 12 3.87 9.55 3.98
C ILE A 12 4.69 8.44 4.63
N TYR A 13 4.95 8.53 5.95
CA TYR A 13 5.69 7.50 6.66
C TYR A 13 5.02 6.12 6.52
N LEU A 14 3.70 6.05 6.76
CA LEU A 14 2.95 4.81 6.68
C LEU A 14 3.04 4.15 5.30
N TYR A 15 2.84 4.90 4.22
CA TYR A 15 2.80 4.34 2.87
C TYR A 15 4.18 4.24 2.21
N ALA A 16 5.14 5.10 2.53
CA ALA A 16 6.50 4.99 2.02
C ALA A 16 7.26 3.86 2.73
N VAL A 17 7.39 3.95 4.06
CA VAL A 17 8.11 2.95 4.86
C VAL A 17 7.35 1.63 4.86
N GLY A 18 6.04 1.66 5.12
CA GLY A 18 5.21 0.46 5.02
C GLY A 18 5.17 -0.12 3.61
N GLY A 19 5.23 0.71 2.57
CA GLY A 19 5.34 0.28 1.18
C GLY A 19 6.65 -0.47 0.89
N ILE A 20 7.78 -0.02 1.44
CA ILE A 20 9.06 -0.75 1.34
C ILE A 20 8.95 -2.14 1.97
N PHE A 21 8.38 -2.24 3.17
CA PHE A 21 8.18 -3.53 3.83
C PHE A 21 7.22 -4.44 3.05
N PHE A 22 6.11 -3.89 2.56
CA PHE A 22 5.13 -4.62 1.75
C PHE A 22 5.75 -5.17 0.45
N LEU A 23 6.46 -4.34 -0.31
CA LEU A 23 7.13 -4.75 -1.54
C LEU A 23 8.23 -5.79 -1.27
N THR A 24 9.03 -5.59 -0.23
CA THR A 24 10.03 -6.57 0.21
C THR A 24 9.39 -7.92 0.54
N GLY A 25 8.27 -7.91 1.26
CA GLY A 25 7.49 -9.11 1.58
C GLY A 25 6.98 -9.82 0.33
N LEU A 26 6.48 -9.08 -0.66
CA LEU A 26 6.07 -9.64 -1.95
C LEU A 26 7.24 -10.27 -2.71
N ILE A 27 8.41 -9.62 -2.72
CA ILE A 27 9.61 -10.14 -3.36
C ILE A 27 10.04 -11.45 -2.70
N ILE A 28 10.07 -11.52 -1.37
CA ILE A 28 10.42 -12.73 -0.61
C ILE A 28 9.41 -13.86 -0.87
N THR A 29 8.11 -13.55 -0.88
CA THR A 29 7.05 -14.54 -1.13
C THR A 29 7.15 -15.13 -2.54
N LYS A 30 7.53 -14.30 -3.54
CA LYS A 30 7.82 -14.77 -4.89
C LYS A 30 9.08 -15.64 -4.93
N LYS A 31 10.18 -15.19 -4.31
CA LYS A 31 11.48 -15.90 -4.33
C LYS A 31 11.47 -17.23 -3.58
N SER A 32 10.69 -17.35 -2.52
CA SER A 32 10.53 -18.58 -1.74
C SER A 32 9.67 -19.65 -2.42
N GLY A 33 9.08 -19.35 -3.59
CA GLY A 33 8.18 -20.26 -4.30
C GLY A 33 6.75 -20.32 -3.72
N ALA A 34 6.49 -19.65 -2.59
CA ALA A 34 5.15 -19.54 -2.01
C ALA A 34 4.16 -18.87 -2.98
N MET A 35 4.64 -17.95 -3.83
CA MET A 35 3.85 -17.31 -4.88
C MET A 35 4.40 -17.54 -6.27
N ASP A 36 3.98 -18.64 -6.88
CA ASP A 36 4.27 -18.97 -8.27
C ASP A 36 3.42 -18.16 -9.28
N LEU A 37 4.03 -17.17 -9.93
CA LEU A 37 3.38 -16.32 -10.95
C LEU A 37 3.11 -17.05 -12.28
N SER A 38 3.49 -18.31 -12.46
CA SER A 38 3.05 -19.11 -13.62
C SER A 38 1.59 -19.57 -13.48
N LYS A 39 1.07 -19.66 -12.24
CA LYS A 39 -0.30 -20.06 -11.93
C LYS A 39 -1.26 -18.86 -12.04
N LYS A 40 -2.35 -19.02 -12.79
CA LYS A 40 -3.38 -17.96 -12.98
C LYS A 40 -3.92 -17.43 -11.65
N LYS A 41 -4.24 -18.32 -10.70
CA LYS A 41 -4.78 -17.96 -9.38
C LYS A 41 -3.79 -17.12 -8.56
N HIS A 42 -2.51 -17.46 -8.58
CA HIS A 42 -1.49 -16.72 -7.84
C HIS A 42 -1.23 -15.34 -8.45
N ARG A 43 -1.21 -15.23 -9.79
CA ARG A 43 -1.16 -13.92 -10.46
C ARG A 43 -2.34 -13.03 -10.12
N TYR A 44 -3.55 -13.60 -10.02
CA TYR A 44 -4.73 -12.86 -9.60
C TYR A 44 -4.53 -12.27 -8.20
N TRP A 45 -4.13 -13.10 -7.22
CA TRP A 45 -3.88 -12.62 -5.86
C TRP A 45 -2.73 -11.61 -5.78
N PHE A 46 -1.66 -11.79 -6.55
CA PHE A 46 -0.58 -10.80 -6.64
C PHE A 46 -1.10 -9.43 -7.11
N LYS A 47 -1.94 -9.41 -8.15
CA LYS A 47 -2.56 -8.17 -8.65
C LYS A 47 -3.50 -7.57 -7.60
N ILE A 48 -4.28 -8.38 -6.90
CA ILE A 48 -5.17 -7.92 -5.83
C ILE A 48 -4.38 -7.32 -4.66
N LEU A 49 -3.25 -7.90 -4.27
CA LEU A 49 -2.39 -7.34 -3.22
C LEU A 49 -1.84 -5.96 -3.59
N ILE A 50 -1.29 -5.84 -4.80
CA ILE A 50 -0.80 -4.55 -5.31
C ILE A 50 -1.94 -3.54 -5.40
N PHE A 51 -3.06 -3.93 -6.00
CA PHE A 51 -4.23 -3.06 -6.12
C PHE A 51 -4.75 -2.62 -4.75
N GLY A 52 -4.87 -3.54 -3.79
CA GLY A 52 -5.37 -3.27 -2.44
C GLY A 52 -4.50 -2.24 -1.70
N PHE A 53 -3.18 -2.33 -1.84
CA PHE A 53 -2.26 -1.33 -1.27
C PHE A 53 -2.53 0.08 -1.82
N PHE A 54 -2.57 0.23 -3.15
CA PHE A 54 -2.80 1.54 -3.79
C PHE A 54 -4.23 2.05 -3.59
N TYR A 55 -5.21 1.16 -3.62
CA TYR A 55 -6.61 1.49 -3.36
C TYR A 55 -6.77 2.06 -1.94
N TYR A 56 -6.21 1.39 -0.93
CA TYR A 56 -6.31 1.85 0.44
C TYR A 56 -5.52 3.14 0.67
N MET A 57 -4.35 3.28 0.03
CA MET A 57 -3.58 4.53 0.02
C MET A 57 -4.41 5.70 -0.55
N ALA A 58 -5.02 5.52 -1.72
CA ALA A 58 -5.85 6.54 -2.34
C ALA A 58 -7.09 6.87 -1.50
N LEU A 59 -7.79 5.86 -0.98
CA LEU A 59 -8.94 6.05 -0.09
C LEU A 59 -8.55 6.88 1.13
N HIS A 60 -7.45 6.53 1.80
CA HIS A 60 -6.98 7.26 2.97
C HIS A 60 -6.54 8.69 2.62
N PHE A 61 -5.93 8.91 1.45
CA PHE A 61 -5.62 10.25 0.94
C PHE A 61 -6.89 11.10 0.79
N PHE A 62 -7.91 10.58 0.11
CA PHE A 62 -9.16 11.31 -0.10
C PHE A 62 -9.89 11.59 1.21
N LEU A 63 -9.91 10.64 2.15
CA LEU A 63 -10.50 10.87 3.48
C LEU A 63 -9.71 11.90 4.29
N THR A 64 -8.38 11.92 4.17
CA THR A 64 -7.54 12.95 4.81
C THR A 64 -7.86 14.32 4.25
N ILE A 65 -7.97 14.45 2.92
CA ILE A 65 -8.41 15.70 2.28
C ILE A 65 -9.81 16.08 2.74
N ALA A 66 -10.77 15.15 2.74
CA ALA A 66 -12.14 15.43 3.21
C ALA A 66 -12.12 15.99 4.64
N ALA A 67 -11.40 15.35 5.56
CA ALA A 67 -11.29 15.81 6.95
C ALA A 67 -10.56 17.15 7.13
N LEU A 68 -9.74 17.57 6.15
CA LEU A 68 -8.97 18.82 6.22
C LEU A 68 -9.74 20.04 5.72
N TYR A 69 -10.70 19.83 4.82
CA TYR A 69 -11.38 20.89 4.07
C TYR A 69 -12.90 20.90 4.21
N TRP A 70 -13.47 19.89 4.88
CA TRP A 70 -14.89 19.76 5.18
C TRP A 70 -15.09 19.50 6.67
#